data_AF-J9EC89-F1
#
_entry.id   AF-J9EC89-F1
#
_cell.length_a   1.000
_cell.length_b   1.000
_cell.length_c   1.000
_cell.angle_alpha   90.00
_cell.angle_beta   90.00
_cell.angle_gamma   90.00
#
_symmetry.space_group_name_H-M   'P 1'
#
loop_
_entity.id
_entity.type
_entity.pdbx_description
1 polymer ?
#
loop_
_entity_poly.entity_id
_entity_poly.type
_entity_poly.pdbx_seq_one_letter_code
_entity_poly.pdbx_strand_id
1 'polypeptide(L)'
;MLSGLSKQRSLSSVTSAMLIGNSRLDPLSLGMVGMDNREAVIIDIGAILTKVGYAGEFVPRAIIRTELLDDCAGEAVKVLDDTISEEELYRRLVKFFRELFFK
;
A
#
# COMPACT_ATOMS: atom_id res chain seq x y z
N MET A 1 -47.11 -33.47 25.33
CA MET A 1 -46.27 -32.75 26.30
C MET A 1 -44.82 -33.13 26.04
N LEU A 2 -43.94 -32.11 25.85
CA LEU A 2 -42.47 -32.12 26.02
C LEU A 2 -41.64 -32.91 24.97
N SER A 3 -41.04 -32.24 23.97
CA SER A 3 -39.65 -31.68 23.94
C SER A 3 -38.57 -32.77 24.03
N GLY A 4 -37.63 -33.00 23.11
CA GLY A 4 -36.92 -32.12 22.17
C GLY A 4 -35.44 -32.08 22.57
N LEU A 5 -34.51 -32.62 21.74
CA LEU A 5 -33.15 -32.10 21.45
C LEU A 5 -32.36 -33.07 20.53
N SER A 6 -31.95 -32.65 19.33
CA SER A 6 -30.55 -32.78 18.89
C SER A 6 -30.26 -31.95 17.62
N LYS A 7 -29.28 -31.05 17.77
CA LYS A 7 -28.33 -30.44 16.80
C LYS A 7 -28.79 -30.20 15.36
N GLN A 8 -28.99 -28.92 15.01
CA GLN A 8 -28.94 -28.45 13.62
C GLN A 8 -27.71 -27.57 13.39
N ARG A 9 -26.94 -27.92 12.35
CA ARG A 9 -25.68 -27.29 11.92
C ARG A 9 -25.93 -25.93 11.26
N SER A 10 -24.94 -25.05 11.41
CA SER A 10 -24.80 -23.74 10.79
C SER A 10 -24.95 -23.77 9.26
N LEU A 11 -25.72 -22.83 8.72
CA LEU A 11 -25.56 -22.27 7.38
C LEU A 11 -25.82 -20.76 7.49
N SER A 12 -24.75 -19.98 7.38
CA SER A 12 -24.83 -18.52 7.26
C SER A 12 -25.59 -18.16 5.97
N SER A 13 -26.71 -17.47 6.14
CA SER A 13 -27.49 -16.89 5.04
C SER A 13 -26.64 -15.83 4.33
N VAL A 14 -26.10 -16.17 3.16
CA VAL A 14 -25.54 -15.18 2.23
C VAL A 14 -26.73 -14.51 1.54
N THR A 15 -27.14 -13.35 2.03
CA THR A 15 -28.08 -12.49 1.31
C THR A 15 -27.30 -11.69 0.27
N SER A 16 -27.50 -12.03 -1.01
CA SER A 16 -27.10 -11.18 -2.13
C SER A 16 -27.94 -9.90 -2.11
N ALA A 17 -27.37 -8.80 -1.60
CA ALA A 17 -27.99 -7.48 -1.72
C ALA A 17 -27.75 -6.96 -3.14
N MET A 18 -28.85 -6.75 -3.87
CA MET A 18 -28.91 -6.14 -5.19
C MET A 18 -28.34 -4.70 -5.15
N LEU A 19 -27.33 -4.42 -5.97
CA LEU A 19 -26.75 -3.08 -6.13
C LEU A 19 -27.63 -2.23 -7.05
N ILE A 20 -28.59 -1.52 -6.48
CA ILE A 20 -29.23 -0.36 -7.10
C ILE A 20 -29.25 0.77 -6.08
N GLY A 21 -28.44 1.80 -6.32
CA GLY A 21 -28.45 3.03 -5.54
C GLY A 21 -27.03 3.54 -5.28
N ASN A 22 -26.83 4.85 -5.41
CA ASN A 22 -25.58 5.57 -5.13
C ASN A 22 -25.11 5.38 -3.68
N SER A 23 -24.61 4.21 -3.34
CA SER A 23 -24.05 3.90 -2.02
C SER A 23 -22.65 4.50 -1.95
N ARG A 24 -22.57 5.78 -1.57
CA ARG A 24 -21.41 6.24 -0.83
C ARG A 24 -21.32 5.34 0.40
N LEU A 25 -20.43 4.35 0.37
CA LEU A 25 -20.20 3.50 1.52
C LEU A 25 -19.73 4.42 2.64
N ASP A 26 -20.52 4.49 3.71
CA ASP A 26 -20.20 5.34 4.85
C ASP A 26 -18.96 4.72 5.54
N PRO A 27 -17.88 5.46 5.82
CA PRO A 27 -16.67 4.92 6.42
C PRO A 27 -16.93 4.14 7.72
N LEU A 28 -18.00 4.47 8.44
CA LEU A 28 -18.49 3.72 9.60
C LEU A 28 -18.85 2.26 9.25
N SER A 29 -19.47 2.04 8.09
CA SER A 29 -19.89 0.73 7.60
C SER A 29 -18.72 -0.18 7.23
N LEU A 30 -17.58 0.43 6.86
CA LEU A 30 -16.36 -0.28 6.47
C LEU A 30 -15.42 -0.52 7.66
N GLY A 31 -15.83 -0.14 8.88
CA GLY A 31 -15.00 -0.25 10.08
C GLY A 31 -13.86 0.78 10.13
N MET A 32 -13.92 1.82 9.30
CA MET A 32 -12.91 2.90 9.24
C MET A 32 -13.20 4.03 10.26
N VAL A 33 -13.64 3.67 11.47
CA VAL A 33 -13.89 4.66 12.53
C VAL A 33 -12.59 4.84 13.33
N GLY A 34 -11.90 5.94 13.08
CA GLY A 34 -10.77 6.37 13.93
C GLY A 34 -9.39 6.29 13.30
N MET A 35 -9.29 5.95 12.02
CA MET A 35 -8.11 6.33 11.24
C MET A 35 -8.25 7.81 10.94
N ASP A 36 -7.34 8.60 11.47
CA ASP A 36 -7.02 9.91 10.93
C ASP A 36 -7.10 9.83 9.39
N ASN A 37 -7.81 10.76 8.74
CA ASN A 37 -8.07 10.79 7.29
C ASN A 37 -6.78 10.98 6.45
N ARG A 38 -5.64 10.46 6.90
CA ARG A 38 -4.39 10.41 6.17
C ARG A 38 -4.45 9.24 5.22
N GLU A 39 -4.44 9.57 3.94
CA GLU A 39 -4.32 8.58 2.87
C GLU A 39 -3.00 7.81 3.04
N ALA A 40 -3.07 6.47 3.02
CA ALA A 40 -1.88 5.64 3.10
C ALA A 40 -1.04 5.82 1.84
N VAL A 41 0.26 6.07 1.98
CA VAL A 41 1.20 6.12 0.85
C VAL A 41 1.55 4.70 0.44
N ILE A 42 1.41 4.40 -0.84
CA ILE A 42 1.81 3.14 -1.46
C ILE A 42 3.11 3.38 -2.21
N ILE A 43 4.11 2.54 -1.95
CA ILE A 43 5.41 2.56 -2.61
C ILE A 43 5.69 1.17 -3.16
N ASP A 44 5.80 1.06 -4.48
CA ASP A 44 6.18 -0.17 -5.20
C ASP A 44 7.61 0.02 -5.74
N ILE A 45 8.58 -0.59 -5.07
CA ILE A 45 10.01 -0.43 -5.36
C ILE A 45 10.45 -1.51 -6.35
N GLY A 46 10.71 -1.10 -7.59
CA GLY A 46 11.33 -1.96 -8.60
C GLY A 46 12.81 -1.65 -8.80
N ALA A 47 13.55 -2.58 -9.42
CA ALA A 47 14.99 -2.42 -9.70
C ALA A 47 15.33 -1.25 -10.65
N ILE A 48 14.38 -0.82 -11.49
CA ILE A 48 14.58 0.29 -12.46
C ILE A 48 13.66 1.47 -12.15
N LEU A 49 12.39 1.20 -11.82
CA LEU A 49 11.38 2.22 -11.55
C LEU A 49 10.72 1.96 -10.21
N THR A 50 10.41 3.04 -9.50
CA THR A 50 9.60 3.03 -8.28
C THR A 50 8.30 3.79 -8.56
N LYS A 51 7.17 3.18 -8.22
CA LYS A 51 5.85 3.81 -8.34
C LYS A 51 5.41 4.28 -6.97
N VAL A 52 4.82 5.48 -6.91
CA VAL A 52 4.27 6.05 -5.67
C VAL A 52 2.89 6.64 -5.89
N GLY A 53 2.03 6.51 -4.90
CA GLY A 53 0.69 7.09 -4.90
C GLY A 53 -0.02 6.88 -3.58
N TYR A 54 -1.31 7.18 -3.53
CA TYR A 54 -2.14 6.94 -2.36
C TYR A 54 -3.01 5.70 -2.53
N ALA A 55 -3.31 5.04 -1.41
CA ALA A 55 -4.24 3.92 -1.39
C ALA A 55 -5.64 4.40 -1.84
N GLY A 56 -6.23 3.68 -2.81
CA GLY A 56 -7.53 4.01 -3.37
C GLY A 56 -7.50 4.85 -4.65
N GLU A 57 -6.34 5.38 -5.05
CA GLU A 57 -6.19 6.01 -6.37
C GLU A 57 -6.08 4.95 -7.49
N PHE A 58 -6.60 5.27 -8.68
CA PHE A 58 -6.59 4.35 -9.84
C PHE A 58 -5.21 4.25 -10.52
N VAL A 59 -4.38 5.28 -10.36
CA VAL A 59 -3.04 5.39 -10.97
C VAL A 59 -2.03 5.89 -9.94
N PRO A 60 -0.75 5.50 -10.05
CA PRO A 60 0.28 6.11 -9.22
C PRO A 60 0.41 7.59 -9.57
N ARG A 61 0.69 8.42 -8.56
CA ARG A 61 0.92 9.86 -8.74
C ARG A 61 2.25 10.15 -9.40
N ALA A 62 3.25 9.29 -9.18
CA ALA A 62 4.53 9.39 -9.85
C ALA A 62 5.15 8.01 -10.09
N ILE A 63 5.94 7.96 -11.17
CA ILE A 63 6.81 6.84 -11.50
C ILE A 63 8.20 7.44 -11.69
N ILE A 64 9.11 7.13 -10.79
CA ILE A 64 10.47 7.67 -10.77
C ILE A 64 11.49 6.56 -11.02
N ARG A 65 12.70 6.95 -11.46
CA ARG A 65 13.81 5.99 -11.58
C ARG A 65 14.30 5.61 -10.19
N THR A 66 14.60 4.33 -9.99
CA THR A 66 15.17 3.80 -8.75
C THR A 66 16.68 4.03 -8.72
N GLU A 67 17.06 5.30 -8.82
CA GLU A 67 18.45 5.75 -8.89
C GLU A 67 18.67 6.98 -8.01
N LEU A 68 19.93 7.19 -7.65
CA LEU A 68 20.40 8.32 -6.87
C LEU A 68 21.47 9.06 -7.66
N LEU A 69 21.52 10.37 -7.49
CA LEU A 69 22.68 11.14 -7.93
C LEU A 69 23.80 10.95 -6.90
N ASP A 70 24.96 10.48 -7.36
CA ASP A 70 26.15 10.45 -6.53
C ASP A 70 26.67 11.88 -6.32
N ASP A 71 26.88 12.24 -5.05
CA ASP A 71 27.31 13.60 -4.68
C ASP A 71 28.76 13.88 -5.13
N CYS A 72 29.54 12.82 -5.35
CA CYS A 72 30.95 12.90 -5.72
C CYS A 72 31.17 12.85 -7.24
N ALA A 73 30.51 11.91 -7.93
CA ALA A 73 30.73 11.70 -9.36
C ALA A 73 29.72 12.43 -10.28
N GLY A 74 28.57 12.86 -9.74
CA GLY A 74 27.46 13.39 -10.56
C GLY A 74 26.75 12.35 -11.41
N GLU A 75 27.14 11.09 -11.30
CA GLU A 75 26.57 9.97 -12.05
C GLU A 75 25.35 9.38 -11.32
N ALA A 76 24.41 8.85 -12.10
CA ALA A 76 23.24 8.16 -11.57
C ALA A 76 23.61 6.73 -11.17
N VAL A 77 23.44 6.42 -9.88
CA VAL A 77 23.75 5.12 -9.29
C VAL A 77 22.46 4.41 -8.92
N LYS A 78 22.36 3.11 -9.23
CA LYS A 78 21.20 2.29 -8.86
C LYS A 78 21.10 2.16 -7.33
N VAL A 79 19.89 2.31 -6.81
CA VAL A 79 19.63 2.15 -5.36
C VAL A 79 19.75 0.68 -4.98
N LEU A 80 19.11 -0.19 -5.76
CA LEU A 80 19.14 -1.64 -5.58
C LEU A 80 20.24 -2.24 -6.45
N ASP A 81 21.23 -2.83 -5.80
CA ASP A 81 22.35 -3.54 -6.42
C ASP A 81 22.69 -4.75 -5.54
N ASP A 82 22.80 -5.93 -6.12
CA ASP A 82 23.09 -7.16 -5.38
C ASP A 82 24.59 -7.32 -5.07
N THR A 83 25.44 -6.45 -5.63
CA THR A 83 26.89 -6.52 -5.50
C THR A 83 27.45 -5.69 -4.34
N ILE A 84 26.62 -4.87 -3.69
CA ILE A 84 27.03 -3.96 -2.61
C ILE A 84 26.84 -4.58 -1.22
N SER A 85 27.48 -4.00 -0.21
CA SER A 85 27.26 -4.39 1.19
C SER A 85 25.89 -3.94 1.69
N GLU A 86 25.39 -4.64 2.71
CA GLU A 86 24.11 -4.29 3.37
C GLU A 86 24.13 -2.87 3.96
N GLU A 87 25.27 -2.45 4.52
CA GLU A 87 25.46 -1.09 5.05
C GLU A 87 25.32 -0.02 3.96
N GLU A 88 25.90 -0.27 2.79
CA GLU A 88 25.81 0.66 1.66
C GLU A 88 24.40 0.66 1.06
N LEU A 89 23.74 -0.50 0.97
CA LEU A 89 22.34 -0.59 0.55
C LEU A 89 21.43 0.21 1.48
N TYR A 90 21.62 0.08 2.80
CA TYR A 90 20.88 0.86 3.80
C TYR A 90 21.08 2.36 3.59
N ARG A 91 22.34 2.80 3.42
CA ARG A 91 22.66 4.22 3.17
C ARG A 91 21.97 4.74 1.90
N ARG A 92 21.99 3.96 0.82
CA ARG A 92 21.30 4.30 -0.44
C ARG A 92 19.80 4.37 -0.26
N LEU A 93 19.17 3.39 0.39
CA LEU A 93 17.73 3.41 0.64
C LEU A 93 17.30 4.63 1.46
N VAL A 94 18.04 4.96 2.53
CA VAL A 94 17.76 6.16 3.33
C VAL A 94 17.85 7.43 2.49
N LYS A 95 18.90 7.58 1.67
CA LYS A 95 19.04 8.73 0.76
C LYS A 95 17.89 8.78 -0.24
N PHE A 96 17.51 7.64 -0.83
CA PHE A 96 16.44 7.54 -1.81
C PHE A 96 15.09 7.95 -1.23
N PHE A 97 14.72 7.46 -0.05
CA PHE A 97 13.47 7.86 0.61
C PHE A 97 13.49 9.33 1.04
N ARG A 98 14.65 9.85 1.45
CA ARG A 98 14.79 11.27 1.77
C ARG A 98 14.50 12.13 0.54
N GLU A 99 15.03 11.75 -0.61
CA GLU A 99 14.75 12.45 -1.87
C GLU A 99 13.30 12.24 -2.34
N LEU A 100 12.72 11.06 -2.13
CA LEU A 100 11.35 10.78 -2.53
C LEU A 100 10.31 11.64 -1.79
N PHE A 101 10.54 11.93 -0.50
CA PHE A 101 9.56 12.65 0.34
C PHE A 101 9.87 14.13 0.56
N PHE A 102 11.14 14.55 0.48
CA PHE A 102 11.57 15.89 0.90
C PHE A 102 12.30 16.69 -0.18
N LYS A 103 12.41 16.15 -1.40
CA LYS A 103 12.98 16.89 -2.53
C LYS A 103 11.92 17.76 -3.22
#